data_AF-A0A957TJR2-F1
#
_entry.id   AF-A0A957TJR2-F1
#
_cell.length_a   1.000
_cell.length_b   1.000
_cell.length_c   1.000
_cell.angle_alpha   90.00
_cell.angle_beta   90.00
_cell.angle_gamma   90.00
#
_symmetry.space_group_name_H-M   'P 1'
#
loop_
_entity.id
_entity.type
_entity.pdbx_description
1 polymer ?
#
loop_
_entity_poly.entity_id
_entity_poly.type
_entity_poly.pdbx_seq_one_letter_code
_entity_poly.pdbx_strand_id
1 'polypeptide(L)'
;MRYKVEIWEQVRAEAKAAAKQAGPKEKRRAPLKFPPIFPLVVYQGTRKWTVSQHFADLIDSSEEWQPYIPDFQYAVTSVADIRETELFDAVLFRAAIRLMRHIFDP
;
A
#
# COMPACT_ATOMS: atom_id res chain seq x y z
N MET A 1 -9.93 -5.24 -12.77
CA MET A 1 -8.69 -4.54 -12.35
C MET A 1 -7.60 -5.58 -12.14
N ARG A 2 -6.44 -5.46 -12.79
CA ARG A 2 -5.29 -6.37 -12.60
C ARG A 2 -4.38 -5.72 -11.56
N TYR A 3 -4.42 -6.17 -10.30
CA TYR A 3 -3.48 -5.71 -9.28
C TYR A 3 -2.08 -6.18 -9.69
N LYS A 4 -1.20 -5.25 -10.04
CA LYS A 4 0.13 -5.56 -10.58
C LYS A 4 1.10 -5.69 -9.40
N VAL A 5 1.47 -6.93 -9.06
CA VAL A 5 2.45 -7.23 -8.00
C VAL A 5 3.87 -7.14 -8.60
N GLU A 6 4.35 -5.94 -8.93
CA GLU A 6 5.67 -5.82 -9.59
C GLU A 6 6.85 -5.79 -8.62
N ILE A 7 6.69 -5.11 -7.49
CA ILE A 7 7.79 -4.86 -6.55
C ILE A 7 8.33 -6.18 -5.97
N TRP A 8 7.45 -7.14 -5.69
CA TRP A 8 7.85 -8.41 -5.07
C TRP A 8 8.38 -9.43 -6.07
N GLU A 9 7.99 -9.36 -7.34
CA GLU A 9 8.53 -10.22 -8.38
C GLU A 9 10.00 -9.91 -8.67
N GLN A 10 10.37 -8.63 -8.65
CA GLN A 10 11.77 -8.23 -8.76
C GLN A 10 12.61 -8.75 -7.59
N VAL A 11 12.15 -8.57 -6.36
CA VAL A 11 12.82 -9.07 -5.14
C VAL A 11 12.98 -10.60 -5.20
N ARG A 12 11.98 -11.32 -5.70
CA ARG A 12 12.04 -12.78 -5.92
C ARG A 12 13.06 -13.16 -6.99
N ALA A 13 13.11 -12.43 -8.10
CA ALA A 13 14.06 -12.68 -9.19
C ALA A 13 15.51 -12.47 -8.73
N GLU A 14 15.79 -11.39 -8.02
CA GLU A 14 17.09 -11.08 -7.43
C GLU A 14 17.53 -12.16 -6.42
N ALA A 15 16.63 -12.58 -5.54
CA ALA A 15 16.91 -13.64 -4.57
C ALA A 15 17.19 -15.00 -5.24
N LYS A 16 16.46 -15.34 -6.31
CA LYS A 16 16.73 -16.56 -7.11
C LYS A 16 18.07 -16.49 -7.82
N ALA A 17 18.45 -15.33 -8.36
CA ALA A 17 19.74 -15.12 -9.01
C ALA A 17 20.91 -15.24 -8.01
N ALA A 18 20.79 -14.62 -6.83
CA ALA A 18 21.76 -14.75 -5.75
C ALA A 18 21.88 -16.22 -5.26
N ALA A 19 20.76 -16.91 -5.12
CA ALA A 19 20.74 -18.32 -4.75
C ALA A 19 21.31 -19.25 -5.84
N LYS A 20 21.40 -18.84 -7.11
CA LYS A 20 22.05 -19.65 -8.17
C LYS A 20 23.57 -19.64 -8.04
N GLN A 21 24.14 -18.57 -7.48
CA GLN A 21 25.58 -18.35 -7.32
C GLN A 21 26.13 -18.82 -5.96
N ALA A 22 25.26 -18.98 -4.95
CA ALA A 22 25.64 -19.43 -3.61
C ALA A 22 25.85 -20.96 -3.50
N GLY A 23 26.73 -21.41 -2.59
CA GLY A 23 26.94 -22.84 -2.30
C GLY A 23 25.76 -23.49 -1.55
N PRO A 24 25.64 -24.84 -1.52
CA PRO A 24 24.48 -25.55 -0.94
C PRO A 24 24.17 -25.22 0.53
N LYS A 25 25.20 -24.90 1.32
CA LYS A 25 25.06 -24.51 2.75
C LYS A 25 24.51 -23.09 2.93
N GLU A 26 24.75 -22.21 1.97
CA GLU A 26 24.47 -20.77 2.06
C GLU A 26 23.06 -20.45 1.56
N LYS A 27 22.56 -21.20 0.57
CA LYS A 27 21.14 -21.20 0.15
C LYS A 27 20.17 -21.56 1.27
N ARG A 28 20.59 -22.35 2.26
CA ARG A 28 19.75 -22.78 3.40
C ARG A 28 19.63 -21.74 4.52
N ARG A 29 20.42 -20.66 4.50
CA ARG A 29 20.60 -19.77 5.66
C ARG A 29 20.02 -18.37 5.51
N ALA A 30 19.76 -17.88 4.30
CA ALA A 30 19.24 -16.52 4.11
C ALA A 30 17.72 -16.54 3.88
N PRO A 31 16.88 -16.11 4.85
CA PRO A 31 15.46 -15.93 4.61
C PRO A 31 15.23 -14.79 3.61
N LEU A 32 14.29 -15.00 2.68
CA LEU A 32 13.86 -13.97 1.73
C LEU A 32 13.22 -12.81 2.52
N LYS A 33 13.77 -11.60 2.37
CA LYS A 33 13.23 -10.40 2.99
C LYS A 33 12.50 -9.58 1.93
N PHE A 34 11.22 -9.33 2.14
CA PHE A 34 10.45 -8.41 1.31
C PHE A 34 10.59 -6.98 1.82
N PRO A 35 10.49 -5.97 0.93
CA PRO A 35 10.38 -4.58 1.37
C PRO A 35 9.11 -4.39 2.20
N PRO A 36 9.09 -3.40 3.12
CA PRO A 36 7.90 -3.09 3.88
C PRO A 36 6.73 -2.72 2.95
N ILE A 37 5.52 -3.10 3.34
CA ILE A 37 4.28 -2.63 2.71
C ILE A 37 3.91 -1.31 3.39
N PHE A 38 3.62 -0.27 2.61
CA PHE A 38 3.08 0.99 3.11
C PHE A 38 1.63 1.16 2.63
N PRO A 39 0.63 0.87 3.48
CA PRO A 39 -0.77 1.01 3.11
C PRO A 39 -1.19 2.49 3.15
N LEU A 40 -1.82 2.96 2.07
CA LEU A 40 -2.31 4.34 1.93
C LEU A 40 -3.76 4.32 1.48
N VAL A 41 -4.61 5.04 2.22
CA VAL A 41 -6.01 5.32 1.84
C VAL A 41 -6.08 6.74 1.28
N VAL A 42 -6.50 6.85 0.03
CA VAL A 42 -6.86 8.13 -0.59
C VAL A 42 -8.36 8.32 -0.43
N TYR A 43 -8.73 9.22 0.47
CA TYR A 43 -10.12 9.50 0.81
C TYR A 43 -10.62 10.74 0.08
N GLN A 44 -11.83 10.66 -0.45
CA GLN A 44 -12.50 11.79 -1.09
C GLN A 44 -13.91 11.91 -0.52
N GLY A 45 -14.08 12.75 0.49
CA GLY A 45 -15.39 13.05 1.03
C GLY A 45 -15.41 14.35 1.81
N THR A 46 -16.62 14.77 2.16
CA THR A 46 -16.90 16.10 2.74
C THR A 46 -16.66 16.16 4.25
N ARG A 47 -16.40 15.02 4.90
CA ARG A 47 -16.19 14.91 6.34
C ARG A 47 -14.73 14.55 6.64
N LYS A 48 -14.25 14.92 7.81
CA LYS A 48 -12.95 14.46 8.29
C LYS A 48 -12.97 12.94 8.47
N TRP A 49 -11.84 12.31 8.15
CA TRP A 49 -11.64 10.89 8.42
C TRP A 49 -11.67 10.65 9.94
N THR A 50 -12.53 9.73 10.38
CA THR A 50 -12.73 9.38 11.80
C THR A 50 -12.59 7.89 12.08
N VAL A 51 -12.35 7.10 11.03
CA VAL A 51 -12.17 5.64 11.12
C VAL A 51 -10.77 5.34 11.65
N SER A 52 -10.62 4.32 12.50
CA SER A 52 -9.32 3.92 13.05
C SER A 52 -8.31 3.65 11.94
N GLN A 53 -7.10 4.20 12.08
CA GLN A 53 -5.99 3.93 11.17
C GLN A 53 -5.33 2.57 11.42
N HIS A 54 -5.72 1.88 12.49
CA HIS A 54 -5.31 0.52 12.74
C HIS A 54 -6.30 -0.43 12.07
N PHE A 55 -5.82 -1.23 11.10
CA PHE A 55 -6.71 -2.04 10.28
C PHE A 55 -7.46 -3.10 11.10
N ALA A 56 -6.80 -3.69 12.11
CA ALA A 56 -7.40 -4.70 12.96
C ALA A 56 -8.64 -4.20 13.72
N ASP A 57 -8.66 -2.92 14.11
CA ASP A 57 -9.80 -2.30 14.81
C ASP A 57 -11.07 -2.24 13.94
N LEU A 58 -10.94 -2.43 12.63
CA LEU A 58 -12.04 -2.37 11.67
C LEU A 58 -12.74 -3.72 11.49
N ILE A 59 -12.18 -4.80 12.05
CA ILE A 59 -12.64 -6.17 11.83
C ILE A 59 -13.33 -6.67 13.11
N ASP A 60 -14.65 -6.79 13.04
CA ASP A 60 -15.44 -7.46 14.08
C ASP A 60 -15.33 -8.99 13.89
N SER A 61 -14.61 -9.66 14.79
CA SER A 61 -14.33 -11.10 14.70
C SER A 61 -14.04 -11.74 16.06
N SER A 62 -14.27 -13.06 16.17
CA SER A 62 -13.90 -13.85 17.36
C SER A 62 -12.38 -14.01 17.50
N GLU A 63 -11.89 -14.25 18.72
CA GLU A 63 -10.46 -14.35 19.04
C GLU A 63 -9.70 -15.39 18.20
N GLU A 64 -10.38 -16.47 17.80
CA GLU A 64 -9.84 -17.54 16.97
C GLU A 64 -9.34 -17.05 15.59
N TRP A 65 -9.83 -15.90 15.10
CA TRP A 65 -9.44 -15.32 13.81
C TRP A 65 -8.28 -14.33 13.90
N GLN A 66 -7.88 -13.91 15.10
CA GLN A 66 -6.83 -12.90 15.29
C GLN A 66 -5.52 -13.20 14.54
N PRO A 67 -5.01 -14.44 14.46
CA PRO A 67 -3.78 -14.74 13.71
C PRO A 67 -3.87 -14.48 12.19
N TYR A 68 -5.08 -14.31 11.66
CA TYR A 68 -5.35 -14.09 10.24
C TYR A 68 -5.66 -12.62 9.90
N ILE A 69 -5.80 -11.76 10.92
CA ILE A 69 -6.09 -10.34 10.72
C ILE A 69 -4.78 -9.58 10.53
N PRO A 70 -4.62 -8.82 9.43
CA PRO A 70 -3.46 -7.97 9.24
C PRO A 70 -3.36 -6.90 10.34
N ASP A 71 -2.28 -6.99 11.11
CA ASP A 71 -1.99 -6.04 12.18
C ASP A 71 -1.06 -4.95 11.66
N PHE A 72 -1.64 -3.92 11.01
CA PHE A 72 -0.89 -2.77 10.51
C PHE A 72 -1.65 -1.47 10.67
N GLN A 73 -0.89 -0.37 10.64
CA GLN A 73 -1.43 0.98 10.47
C GLN A 73 -1.35 1.42 9.02
N TYR A 74 -2.35 2.19 8.58
CA TYR A 74 -2.38 2.81 7.25
C TYR A 74 -2.39 4.33 7.35
N ALA A 75 -1.74 4.99 6.40
CA ALA A 75 -1.82 6.43 6.26
C ALA A 75 -3.12 6.81 5.53
N VAL A 76 -3.69 7.96 5.89
CA VAL A 76 -4.86 8.52 5.21
C VAL A 76 -4.47 9.86 4.62
N THR A 77 -4.82 10.08 3.36
CA THR A 77 -4.72 11.39 2.73
C THR A 77 -6.07 11.76 2.11
N SER A 78 -6.51 12.99 2.34
CA SER A 78 -7.71 13.52 1.71
C SER A 78 -7.33 14.17 0.37
N VAL A 79 -8.09 13.87 -0.69
CA VAL A 79 -7.90 14.54 -1.99
C VAL A 79 -8.09 16.06 -1.87
N ALA A 80 -8.90 16.52 -0.92
CA ALA A 80 -9.10 17.94 -0.66
C ALA A 80 -7.84 18.62 -0.11
N ASP A 81 -7.02 17.88 0.64
CA ASP A 81 -5.83 18.42 1.32
C ASP A 81 -4.59 18.41 0.42
N ILE A 82 -4.63 17.71 -0.73
CA ILE A 82 -3.53 17.67 -1.68
C ILE A 82 -3.40 19.04 -2.36
N ARG A 83 -2.29 19.72 -2.08
CA ARG A 83 -1.97 21.02 -2.69
C ARG A 83 -1.60 20.83 -4.16
N GLU A 84 -2.00 21.74 -5.03
CA GLU A 84 -1.65 21.65 -6.47
C GLU A 84 -0.14 21.52 -6.73
N THR A 85 0.67 22.13 -5.86
CA THR A 85 2.14 22.11 -5.89
C THR A 85 2.75 20.76 -5.51
N GLU A 86 1.96 19.87 -4.89
CA GLU A 86 2.39 18.53 -4.45
C GLU A 86 1.98 17.44 -5.44
N LEU A 87 1.21 17.78 -6.48
CA LEU A 87 0.87 16.82 -7.52
C LEU A 87 2.11 16.50 -8.36
N PHE A 88 2.37 15.20 -8.51
CA PHE A 88 3.38 14.70 -9.44
C PHE A 88 3.16 15.27 -10.84
N ASP A 89 4.26 15.47 -11.56
CA ASP A 89 4.28 16.07 -12.91
C ASP A 89 3.63 15.20 -14.00
N ALA A 90 3.01 14.08 -13.61
CA ALA A 90 2.20 13.27 -14.47
C ALA A 90 0.88 14.01 -14.79
N VAL A 91 0.77 14.54 -16.02
CA VAL A 91 -0.43 15.22 -16.53
C VAL A 91 -1.72 14.44 -16.28
N LEU A 92 -1.69 13.11 -16.45
CA LEU A 92 -2.83 12.24 -16.20
C LEU A 92 -3.23 12.21 -14.72
N PHE A 93 -2.25 12.15 -13.81
CA PHE A 93 -2.50 12.17 -12.36
C PHE A 93 -3.10 13.52 -11.94
N ARG A 94 -2.58 14.62 -12.47
CA ARG A 94 -3.11 15.97 -12.23
C ARG A 94 -4.53 16.14 -12.77
N ALA A 95 -4.81 15.64 -13.97
CA ALA A 95 -6.16 15.65 -14.55
C ALA A 95 -7.13 14.79 -13.73
N ALA A 96 -6.72 13.59 -13.31
CA ALA A 96 -7.53 12.69 -12.50
C ALA A 96 -7.90 13.30 -11.13
N ILE A 97 -6.94 13.89 -10.41
CA ILE A 97 -7.22 14.54 -9.12
C ILE A 97 -8.15 15.76 -9.30
N ARG A 98 -7.98 16.55 -10.36
CA ARG A 98 -8.89 17.68 -10.62
C ARG A 98 -10.32 17.22 -10.87
N LEU A 99 -10.50 16.20 -11.71
CA LEU A 99 -11.82 15.61 -11.95
C LEU A 99 -12.43 15.08 -10.65
N MET A 100 -11.63 14.38 -9.84
CA MET A 100 -12.05 13.88 -8.53
C MET A 100 -12.49 15.00 -7.59
N ARG A 101 -11.77 16.13 -7.52
CA ARG A 101 -12.18 17.27 -6.68
C ARG A 101 -13.55 17.84 -7.06
N HIS A 102 -13.87 17.93 -8.35
CA HIS A 102 -15.12 18.54 -8.82
C HIS A 102 -16.37 17.66 -8.71
N ILE A 103 -16.26 16.38 -8.32
CA ILE A 103 -17.45 15.50 -8.19
C ILE A 103 -18.36 15.94 -7.02
N PHE A 104 -17.84 16.74 -6.10
CA PHE A 104 -18.59 17.31 -4.97
C PHE A 104 -18.80 18.83 -5.07
N ASP A 105 -18.40 19.45 -6.17
CA ASP A 105 -18.72 20.86 -6.43
C ASP A 105 -20.19 20.95 -6.91
N PRO A 106 -21.00 21.88 -6.38
CA PRO A 106 -22.43 21.99 -6.67
C PRO A 106 -22.76 22.45 -8.09
#